data_AF-A0A7J6KRU3-F1
#
_entry.id   AF-A0A7J6KRU3-F1
#
_cell.length_a   1.000
_cell.length_b   1.000
_cell.length_c   1.000
_cell.angle_alpha   90.00
_cell.angle_beta   90.00
_cell.angle_gamma   90.00
#
_symmetry.space_group_name_H-M   'P 1'
#
loop_
_entity.id
_entity.type
_entity.pdbx_description
1 polymer ?
#
loop_
_entity_poly.entity_id
_entity_poly.type
_entity_poly.pdbx_seq_one_letter_code
_entity_poly.pdbx_strand_id
1 'polypeptide(L)'
;LEEFVTSAYTRAVEEGASRINFFLCGTDPLVCAALKSISCAKLPHGLSLGSVRKENFKMLPCSVYSYGILPDGMRFAAMERLAGFFSLDRREFDMFMMGAILRKLREPPVMSLLLVQSHPLSRCVALVLPVPLLARVDAFPVSKEDIQVFPTGSRLSVFIRRLETLRRFKSSDIFLFPVMSVMLKSGEALLEPVPIINTSLITVYNPADLWTYNPSNVVIEAMWCSIALLTFVHAWRNTSPNKNSLALWLGLLIGSSLFEISQMTNPQIGNTYFTQATVMIHDRLEPLYVLAGPYTALTYIVVQQASAAFSKQQKLSLGERLSLAGLAGCSSLGIFPLFDIAGYHLMWDNFHESESYYYPTIAQVQILGTFFFGALAASVAFAFTYTRSLGTVLGTVMNALSVPVLTGLMTMMYLVVGILLERPFLALYALEASCFVAALLAAVRGHTVKVDYLFALGATIVLGTYITWIWFSPTSEKNMRIGYGQPFVNYDCTEEVESSTWGLLSRGKFLCPQRMRDDLSFTFDCLQSLPLDYSNWYWTCGVRAPDGVTDVIDYLLLRSVVGFVFLRIVGRLVKVKAE
;
A
#
# COMPACT_ATOMS: atom_id res chain seq x y z
N LEU A 1 30.35 10.59 21.61
CA LEU A 1 29.95 11.96 21.19
C LEU A 1 31.10 12.67 20.50
N GLU A 2 32.28 12.75 21.12
CA GLU A 2 33.48 13.31 20.50
C GLU A 2 33.85 12.63 19.17
N GLU A 3 33.85 11.30 19.12
CA GLU A 3 34.08 10.52 17.89
C GLU A 3 33.04 10.80 16.80
N PHE A 4 31.77 10.96 17.19
CA PHE A 4 30.67 11.29 16.27
C PHE A 4 30.81 12.71 15.71
N VAL A 5 31.11 13.71 16.55
CA VAL A 5 31.32 15.10 16.13
C VAL A 5 32.54 15.19 15.23
N THR A 6 33.61 14.46 15.55
CA THR A 6 34.83 14.39 14.74
C THR A 6 34.53 13.79 13.38
N SER A 7 33.82 12.66 13.32
CA SER A 7 33.43 12.01 12.06
C SER A 7 32.53 12.90 11.19
N ALA A 8 31.51 13.53 11.79
CA ALA A 8 30.61 14.44 11.08
C ALA A 8 31.33 15.70 10.55
N TYR A 9 32.27 16.24 11.33
CA TYR A 9 33.09 17.37 10.91
C TYR A 9 34.01 17.01 9.74
N THR A 10 34.76 15.89 9.84
CA THR A 10 35.66 15.43 8.78
C THR A 10 34.92 15.25 7.46
N ARG A 11 33.75 14.61 7.51
CA ARG A 11 32.93 14.36 6.32
C ARG A 11 32.37 15.64 5.69
N ALA A 12 31.88 16.57 6.50
CA ALA A 12 31.38 17.86 6.00
C ALA A 12 32.50 18.73 5.40
N VAL A 13 33.74 18.61 5.89
CA VAL A 13 34.91 19.26 5.29
C VAL A 13 35.30 18.59 3.98
N GLU A 14 35.29 17.25 3.90
CA GLU A 14 35.50 16.49 2.66
C GLU A 14 34.47 16.84 1.58
N GLU A 15 33.24 17.16 1.99
CA GLU A 15 32.14 17.59 1.12
C GLU A 15 32.17 19.11 0.78
N GLY A 16 33.21 19.83 1.19
CA GLY A 16 33.45 21.22 0.79
C GLY A 16 32.69 22.27 1.60
N ALA A 17 32.18 21.95 2.79
CA ALA A 17 31.50 22.94 3.63
C ALA A 17 32.50 23.98 4.19
N SER A 18 32.31 25.25 3.82
CA SER A 18 33.16 26.35 4.31
C SER A 18 32.82 26.80 5.74
N ARG A 19 31.63 26.44 6.25
CA ARG A 19 31.17 26.70 7.62
C ARG A 19 30.22 25.61 8.07
N ILE A 20 30.45 25.09 9.28
CA ILE A 20 29.61 24.07 9.92
C ILE A 20 29.19 24.62 11.28
N ASN A 21 27.88 24.69 11.52
CA ASN A 21 27.32 25.11 12.81
C ASN A 21 26.71 23.90 13.52
N PHE A 22 27.16 23.66 14.75
CA PHE A 22 26.63 22.59 15.60
C PHE A 22 25.64 23.20 16.61
N PHE A 23 24.39 22.75 16.57
CA PHE A 23 23.39 23.10 17.58
C PHE A 23 23.11 21.87 18.45
N LEU A 24 23.57 21.95 19.69
CA LEU A 24 23.47 20.88 20.68
C LEU A 24 22.47 21.30 21.77
N CYS A 25 21.36 20.59 21.88
CA CYS A 25 20.39 20.78 22.95
C CYS A 25 20.32 19.53 23.82
N GLY A 26 20.70 19.67 25.10
CA GLY A 26 20.55 18.65 26.12
C GLY A 26 19.90 19.23 27.37
N THR A 27 19.00 18.48 28.00
CA THR A 27 18.39 18.85 29.28
C THR A 27 19.17 18.32 30.48
N ASP A 28 20.21 17.50 30.23
CA ASP A 28 21.01 16.84 31.26
C ASP A 28 22.26 17.65 31.64
N PRO A 29 22.49 17.94 32.94
CA PRO A 29 23.65 18.70 33.40
C PRO A 29 25.02 18.05 33.12
N LEU A 30 25.11 16.72 33.14
CA LEU A 30 26.33 15.96 32.81
C LEU A 30 26.63 16.04 31.31
N VAL A 31 25.59 15.98 30.46
CA VAL A 31 25.74 16.19 29.01
C VAL A 31 26.17 17.62 28.73
N CYS A 32 25.61 18.62 29.41
CA CYS A 32 26.04 20.01 29.28
C CYS A 32 27.49 20.23 29.74
N ALA A 33 27.93 19.54 30.80
CA ALA A 33 29.30 19.59 31.28
C ALA A 33 30.29 18.91 30.31
N ALA A 34 29.93 17.75 29.76
CA ALA A 34 30.72 17.05 28.73
C ALA A 34 30.80 17.84 27.41
N LEU A 35 29.72 18.55 27.04
CA LEU A 35 29.72 19.44 25.87
C LEU A 35 30.62 20.66 26.07
N LYS A 36 30.70 21.19 27.29
CA LYS A 36 31.67 22.25 27.64
C LYS A 36 33.11 21.76 27.56
N SER A 37 33.42 20.53 27.97
CA SER A 37 34.79 20.00 27.89
C SER A 37 35.24 19.74 26.46
N ILE A 38 34.34 19.32 25.56
CA ILE A 38 34.62 19.11 24.13
C ILE A 38 34.97 20.44 23.42
N SER A 39 34.36 21.57 23.82
CA SER A 39 34.72 22.88 23.25
C SER A 39 36.18 23.31 23.53
N CYS A 40 36.86 22.62 24.46
CA CYS A 40 38.22 22.89 24.88
C CYS A 40 39.24 21.82 24.46
N ALA A 41 38.83 20.72 23.82
CA ALA A 41 39.72 19.62 23.44
C ALA A 41 40.51 19.94 22.15
N LYS A 42 41.76 19.47 22.07
CA LYS A 42 42.58 19.50 20.84
C LYS A 42 42.34 18.22 20.04
N LEU A 43 42.01 18.36 18.76
CA LEU A 43 41.86 17.21 17.85
C LEU A 43 43.22 16.67 17.39
N PRO A 44 43.29 15.40 16.94
CA PRO A 44 44.47 14.86 16.27
C PRO A 44 44.81 15.68 15.01
N HIS A 45 46.11 15.83 14.70
CA HIS A 45 46.69 16.67 13.63
C HIS A 45 46.96 18.15 13.94
N GLY A 46 46.96 18.57 15.21
CA GLY A 46 47.50 19.89 15.60
C GLY A 46 46.61 21.08 15.28
N LEU A 47 45.39 20.85 14.79
CA LEU A 47 44.36 21.89 14.68
C LEU A 47 43.75 22.15 16.05
N SER A 48 43.98 23.35 16.59
CA SER A 48 43.23 23.82 17.75
C SER A 48 41.86 24.34 17.30
N LEU A 49 40.79 23.98 18.02
CA LEU A 49 39.44 24.54 17.89
C LEU A 49 39.43 26.08 18.03
N GLY A 50 40.52 26.70 18.50
CA GLY A 50 40.71 28.16 18.55
C GLY A 50 40.89 28.84 17.19
N SER A 51 41.03 28.10 16.09
CA SER A 51 41.01 28.67 14.73
C SER A 51 39.60 28.77 14.12
N VAL A 52 38.60 28.17 14.76
CA VAL A 52 37.19 28.35 14.45
C VAL A 52 36.70 29.55 15.26
N ARG A 53 36.20 30.61 14.59
CA ARG A 53 35.69 31.79 15.31
C ARG A 53 34.65 31.36 16.34
N LYS A 54 34.82 31.79 17.61
CA LYS A 54 33.89 31.57 18.75
C LYS A 54 32.41 31.85 18.40
N GLU A 55 32.17 32.65 17.38
CA GLU A 55 30.86 33.03 16.85
C GLU A 55 30.06 31.86 16.26
N ASN A 56 30.71 30.76 15.87
CA ASN A 56 30.08 29.57 15.25
C ASN A 56 29.50 28.59 16.29
N PHE A 57 29.76 28.79 17.58
CA PHE A 57 29.15 28.03 18.67
C PHE A 57 28.24 28.93 19.48
N LYS A 58 26.92 28.79 19.30
CA LYS A 58 25.93 29.43 20.17
C LYS A 58 25.30 28.39 21.09
N MET A 59 25.72 28.38 22.34
CA MET A 59 24.93 27.77 23.41
C MET A 59 23.73 28.66 23.68
N LEU A 60 22.53 28.13 23.47
CA LEU A 60 21.32 28.73 24.01
C LEU A 60 21.30 28.53 25.53
N PRO A 61 20.78 29.48 26.32
CA PRO A 61 20.79 29.38 27.77
C PRO A 61 20.06 28.12 28.23
N CYS A 62 20.78 27.24 28.93
CA CYS A 62 20.21 26.09 29.62
C CYS A 62 19.46 26.59 30.85
N SER A 63 18.17 26.90 30.72
CA SER A 63 17.29 27.03 31.88
C SER A 63 17.00 25.64 32.45
N VAL A 64 17.52 25.40 33.65
CA VAL A 64 17.36 24.17 34.42
C VAL A 64 15.89 23.93 34.72
N TYR A 65 15.32 22.86 34.16
CA TYR A 65 14.07 22.26 34.64
C TYR A 65 14.37 20.81 35.02
N SER A 66 14.71 20.55 36.28
CA SER A 66 14.65 19.19 36.82
C SER A 66 13.23 18.94 37.32
N TYR A 67 12.56 17.92 36.78
CA TYR A 67 11.35 17.37 37.38
C TYR A 67 11.76 16.13 38.19
N GLY A 68 12.15 16.37 39.44
CA GLY A 68 12.11 15.36 40.50
C GLY A 68 10.72 15.35 41.13
N ILE A 69 10.21 14.15 41.41
CA ILE A 69 8.93 13.91 42.09
C ILE A 69 9.02 14.44 43.53
N LEU A 70 8.24 15.45 43.89
CA LEU A 70 7.79 15.74 45.26
C LEU A 70 6.39 16.40 45.22
N PRO A 71 5.58 16.27 46.30
CA PRO A 71 4.13 16.25 46.24
C PRO A 71 3.45 17.63 46.25
N ASP A 72 2.17 17.57 45.87
CA ASP A 72 1.12 18.57 45.67
C ASP A 72 1.30 20.01 46.17
N GLY A 73 0.93 20.93 45.27
CA GLY A 73 0.47 22.27 45.64
C GLY A 73 1.45 23.41 45.40
N MET A 74 2.04 23.53 44.20
CA MET A 74 2.50 24.84 43.65
C MET A 74 3.02 24.66 42.22
N ARG A 75 2.14 24.85 41.24
CA ARG A 75 2.50 25.02 39.81
C ARG A 75 1.53 26.06 39.26
N PHE A 76 1.97 27.24 38.81
CA PHE A 76 1.31 28.03 37.74
C PHE A 76 1.94 29.42 37.44
N ALA A 77 2.83 29.99 38.26
CA ALA A 77 3.10 31.44 38.17
C ALA A 77 4.12 31.94 37.10
N ALA A 78 4.95 31.09 36.49
CA ALA A 78 6.07 31.57 35.66
C ALA A 78 5.79 31.59 34.14
N MET A 79 5.00 30.64 33.61
CA MET A 79 4.73 30.56 32.17
C MET A 79 3.65 31.54 31.69
N GLU A 80 2.68 31.91 32.54
CA GLU A 80 1.67 32.90 32.19
C GLU A 80 2.25 34.32 32.02
N ARG A 81 3.33 34.66 32.72
CA ARG A 81 3.91 36.02 32.66
C ARG A 81 4.61 36.34 31.33
N LEU A 82 5.16 35.33 30.64
CA LEU A 82 5.84 35.53 29.35
C LEU A 82 4.89 35.42 28.16
N ALA A 83 3.92 34.49 28.21
CA ALA A 83 2.84 34.41 27.21
C ALA A 83 1.94 35.66 27.27
N GLY A 84 1.63 36.15 28.48
CA GLY A 84 0.90 37.39 28.68
C GLY A 84 1.62 38.64 28.17
N PHE A 85 2.96 38.66 28.12
CA PHE A 85 3.74 39.79 27.61
C PHE A 85 3.62 39.97 26.09
N PHE A 86 3.36 38.88 25.36
CA PHE A 86 3.19 38.89 23.90
C PHE A 86 1.74 38.70 23.45
N SER A 87 0.80 38.48 24.40
CA SER A 87 -0.61 38.14 24.13
C SER A 87 -0.78 36.95 23.17
N LEU A 88 0.19 36.02 23.15
CA LEU A 88 0.18 34.85 22.29
C LEU A 88 -0.23 33.63 23.12
N ASP A 89 -1.04 32.76 22.53
CA ASP A 89 -1.22 31.44 23.13
C ASP A 89 0.05 30.59 22.97
N ARG A 90 0.10 29.48 23.70
CA ARG A 90 1.27 28.60 23.75
C ARG A 90 1.68 28.05 22.37
N ARG A 91 0.71 27.79 21.49
CA ARG A 91 0.94 27.29 20.14
C ARG A 91 1.50 28.37 19.23
N GLU A 92 1.01 29.60 19.38
CA GLU A 92 1.49 30.75 18.61
C GLU A 92 2.93 31.14 19.00
N PHE A 93 3.29 31.01 20.28
CA PHE A 93 4.66 31.24 20.74
C PHE A 93 5.66 30.22 20.17
N ASP A 94 5.27 28.94 20.13
CA ASP A 94 6.10 27.86 19.56
C ASP A 94 6.32 28.06 18.04
N MET A 95 5.27 28.49 17.32
CA MET A 95 5.38 28.82 15.89
C MET A 95 6.21 30.07 15.64
N PHE A 96 6.12 31.09 16.50
CA PHE A 96 6.93 32.30 16.42
C PHE A 96 8.43 32.00 16.59
N MET A 97 8.78 31.13 17.54
CA MET A 97 10.17 30.70 17.77
C MET A 97 10.72 29.88 16.59
N MET A 98 9.90 29.01 15.99
CA MET A 98 10.28 28.30 14.77
C MET A 98 10.48 29.22 13.56
N GLY A 99 9.62 30.22 13.38
CA GLY A 99 9.76 31.22 12.33
C GLY A 99 11.04 32.06 12.46
N ALA A 100 11.46 32.39 13.68
CA ALA A 100 12.69 33.13 13.95
C ALA A 100 13.96 32.31 13.66
N ILE A 101 13.93 31.01 13.92
CA ILE A 101 15.04 30.08 13.63
C ILE A 101 15.18 29.89 12.11
N LEU A 102 14.07 29.71 11.39
CA LEU A 102 14.07 29.51 9.94
C LEU A 102 14.50 30.77 9.16
N ARG A 103 14.19 31.98 9.65
CA ARG A 103 14.65 33.24 9.03
C ARG A 103 16.17 33.39 9.03
N LYS A 104 16.87 32.75 9.96
CA LYS A 104 18.32 32.87 10.13
C LYS A 104 19.13 31.89 9.26
N LEU A 105 18.46 30.90 8.67
CA LEU A 105 19.05 29.87 7.80
C LEU A 105 19.11 30.28 6.31
N ARG A 106 18.86 31.55 5.99
CA ARG A 106 18.76 32.09 4.62
C ARG A 106 20.08 32.57 3.98
N GLU A 107 21.23 32.46 4.66
CA GLU A 107 22.54 32.84 4.08
C GLU A 107 23.30 31.61 3.55
N PRO A 108 23.85 31.62 2.32
CA PRO A 108 24.63 30.51 1.78
C PRO A 108 26.15 30.62 2.08
N PRO A 109 26.92 29.52 2.11
CA PRO A 109 26.54 28.11 2.26
C PRO A 109 26.74 27.67 3.73
N VAL A 110 25.68 27.16 4.36
CA VAL A 110 25.72 26.72 5.76
C VAL A 110 25.07 25.34 5.86
N MET A 111 25.86 24.32 6.20
CA MET A 111 25.31 23.03 6.64
C MET A 111 25.02 23.13 8.14
N SER A 112 23.77 22.85 8.53
CA SER A 112 23.34 22.97 9.93
C SER A 112 22.94 21.59 10.47
N LEU A 113 23.55 21.20 11.59
CA LEU A 113 23.25 19.94 12.29
C LEU A 113 22.50 20.28 13.59
N LEU A 114 21.29 19.74 13.73
CA LEU A 114 20.49 19.87 14.95
C LEU A 114 20.41 18.52 15.66
N LEU A 115 20.89 18.47 16.90
CA LEU A 115 20.84 17.29 17.76
C LEU A 115 19.83 17.55 18.89
N VAL A 116 18.79 16.72 18.95
CA VAL A 116 17.75 16.79 19.98
C VAL A 116 17.71 15.49 20.76
N GLN A 117 17.82 15.59 22.08
CA GLN A 117 17.65 14.47 23.00
C GLN A 117 16.30 14.61 23.73
N SER A 118 15.38 13.66 23.51
CA SER A 118 14.03 13.72 24.08
C SER A 118 13.89 13.04 25.45
N HIS A 119 14.86 12.22 25.89
CA HIS A 119 14.80 11.53 27.18
C HIS A 119 16.21 11.14 27.70
N PRO A 120 16.45 11.10 29.03
CA PRO A 120 17.75 10.74 29.62
C PRO A 120 18.25 9.31 29.34
N LEU A 121 17.39 8.42 28.82
CA LEU A 121 17.75 7.05 28.43
C LEU A 121 17.59 6.77 26.93
N SER A 122 17.20 7.77 26.12
CA SER A 122 17.05 7.61 24.67
C SER A 122 18.27 8.14 23.92
N ARG A 123 18.63 7.45 22.81
CA ARG A 123 19.71 7.87 21.90
C ARG A 123 19.38 9.22 21.24
N CYS A 124 20.42 10.02 20.97
CA CYS A 124 20.30 11.31 20.30
C CYS A 124 19.85 11.14 18.83
N VAL A 125 18.91 11.96 18.38
CA VAL A 125 18.47 12.01 16.98
C VAL A 125 19.22 13.14 16.27
N ALA A 126 19.89 12.82 15.16
CA ALA A 126 20.59 13.79 14.31
C ALA A 126 19.75 14.09 13.07
N LEU A 127 19.43 15.37 12.83
CA LEU A 127 18.80 15.82 11.60
C LEU A 127 19.85 16.55 10.74
N VAL A 128 20.16 16.02 9.56
CA VAL A 128 21.04 16.65 8.56
C VAL A 128 20.15 17.18 7.44
N LEU A 129 20.20 18.49 7.17
CA LEU A 129 19.41 19.12 6.12
C LEU A 129 20.33 19.64 5.01
N PRO A 130 20.34 19.03 3.81
CA PRO A 130 20.95 19.65 2.64
C PRO A 130 19.99 20.70 2.04
N VAL A 131 20.51 21.89 1.75
CA VAL A 131 19.76 22.97 1.09
C VAL A 131 20.35 23.19 -0.31
N PRO A 132 19.76 22.58 -1.35
CA PRO A 132 19.62 23.35 -2.58
C PRO A 132 18.32 22.99 -3.32
N LEU A 133 17.22 23.69 -3.04
CA LEU A 133 16.06 23.83 -3.94
C LEU A 133 15.09 24.91 -3.40
N LEU A 134 15.60 26.12 -3.17
CA LEU A 134 14.77 27.28 -2.82
C LEU A 134 15.11 28.54 -3.63
N ALA A 135 15.91 28.41 -4.69
CA ALA A 135 16.23 29.50 -5.60
C ALA A 135 15.34 29.42 -6.85
N ARG A 136 14.04 29.76 -6.71
CA ARG A 136 13.13 30.29 -7.75
C ARG A 136 11.68 30.15 -7.28
N VAL A 137 11.25 31.02 -6.38
CA VAL A 137 9.83 31.38 -6.24
C VAL A 137 9.80 32.88 -5.99
N ASP A 138 9.44 33.65 -7.02
CA ASP A 138 9.12 35.07 -6.85
C ASP A 138 7.82 35.18 -6.05
N ALA A 139 7.87 35.91 -4.94
CA ALA A 139 6.75 36.09 -4.02
C ALA A 139 5.87 37.29 -4.43
N PHE A 140 4.55 37.12 -4.37
CA PHE A 140 3.59 38.24 -4.34
C PHE A 140 3.50 38.83 -2.92
N PRO A 141 3.49 40.16 -2.75
CA PRO A 141 3.25 40.78 -1.45
C PRO A 141 1.75 40.82 -1.16
N VAL A 142 1.33 40.28 -0.01
CA VAL A 142 -0.01 40.52 0.57
C VAL A 142 0.09 41.75 1.47
N SER A 143 -0.75 42.76 1.23
CA SER A 143 -0.75 43.98 2.03
C SER A 143 -1.62 43.79 3.29
N LYS A 144 -1.37 44.57 4.34
CA LYS A 144 -2.20 44.57 5.57
C LYS A 144 -3.66 44.93 5.33
N GLU A 145 -3.98 45.53 4.19
CA GLU A 145 -5.34 45.97 3.82
C GLU A 145 -6.21 44.82 3.30
N ASP A 146 -5.61 43.66 2.97
CA ASP A 146 -6.29 42.49 2.42
C ASP A 146 -6.92 41.56 3.48
N ILE A 147 -6.84 41.94 4.77
CA ILE A 147 -7.35 41.15 5.90
C ILE A 147 -8.41 41.97 6.64
N GLN A 148 -9.67 41.53 6.58
CA GLN A 148 -10.74 42.04 7.44
C GLN A 148 -11.21 40.98 8.43
N VAL A 149 -11.33 41.39 9.69
CA VAL A 149 -11.80 40.57 10.81
C VAL A 149 -13.20 41.03 11.19
N PHE A 150 -14.18 40.11 11.19
CA PHE A 150 -15.53 40.41 11.65
C PHE A 150 -15.80 39.70 13.00
N PRO A 151 -16.33 40.40 14.01
CA PRO A 151 -16.71 39.78 15.26
C PRO A 151 -18.17 39.31 15.17
N THR A 152 -18.38 38.00 15.12
CA THR A 152 -19.68 37.40 15.43
C THR A 152 -19.46 36.20 16.33
N GLY A 153 -20.02 36.26 17.55
CA GLY A 153 -20.30 35.15 18.46
C GLY A 153 -19.33 33.96 18.45
N SER A 154 -18.45 33.92 19.46
CA SER A 154 -17.62 32.80 19.92
C SER A 154 -16.74 32.02 18.91
N ARG A 155 -16.62 32.44 17.64
CA ARG A 155 -15.57 31.94 16.73
C ARG A 155 -15.03 33.04 15.82
N LEU A 156 -13.72 33.26 15.89
CA LEU A 156 -13.00 34.14 14.96
C LEU A 156 -12.84 33.42 13.61
N SER A 157 -13.38 34.00 12.54
CA SER A 157 -13.22 33.49 11.17
C SER A 157 -12.47 34.53 10.35
N VAL A 158 -11.30 34.18 9.81
CA VAL A 158 -10.52 35.06 8.91
C VAL A 158 -10.87 34.68 7.47
N PHE A 159 -11.37 35.64 6.69
CA PHE A 159 -11.74 35.44 5.29
C PHE A 159 -10.77 36.21 4.37
N ILE A 160 -10.11 35.52 3.43
CA ILE A 160 -9.29 36.15 2.38
C ILE A 160 -10.17 36.33 1.14
N ARG A 161 -10.44 37.58 0.77
CA ARG A 161 -11.52 37.97 -0.16
C ARG A 161 -11.21 37.80 -1.67
N ARG A 162 -10.27 36.93 -2.07
CA ARG A 162 -9.86 36.83 -3.48
C ARG A 162 -9.79 35.41 -4.05
N LEU A 163 -10.80 34.59 -3.73
CA LEU A 163 -10.95 33.23 -4.29
C LEU A 163 -11.98 33.12 -5.43
N GLU A 164 -12.53 34.23 -5.94
CA GLU A 164 -13.42 34.20 -7.11
C GLU A 164 -12.71 34.31 -8.47
N THR A 165 -11.37 34.29 -8.49
CA THR A 165 -10.59 34.35 -9.75
C THR A 165 -9.69 33.13 -9.98
N LEU A 166 -10.06 31.95 -9.46
CA LEU A 166 -9.40 30.67 -9.74
C LEU A 166 -10.21 29.77 -10.70
N ARG A 167 -10.83 30.36 -11.72
CA ARG A 167 -11.49 29.62 -12.82
C ARG A 167 -10.55 29.24 -13.97
N ARG A 168 -9.23 29.39 -13.80
CA ARG A 168 -8.21 29.04 -14.79
C ARG A 168 -6.97 28.45 -14.12
N PHE A 169 -7.05 27.19 -13.70
CA PHE A 169 -5.86 26.36 -13.53
C PHE A 169 -6.04 25.08 -14.35
N LYS A 170 -5.04 24.78 -15.18
CA LYS A 170 -4.93 23.51 -15.90
C LYS A 170 -4.58 22.41 -14.88
N SER A 171 -5.06 21.21 -15.15
CA SER A 171 -5.18 20.05 -14.27
C SER A 171 -3.87 19.30 -13.94
N SER A 172 -2.74 19.96 -13.72
CA SER A 172 -1.45 19.24 -13.57
C SER A 172 -0.71 19.38 -12.24
N ASP A 173 -1.15 20.19 -11.29
CA ASP A 173 -0.39 20.37 -10.03
C ASP A 173 -1.24 20.01 -8.79
N ILE A 174 -1.16 18.73 -8.38
CA ILE A 174 -1.59 18.28 -7.04
C ILE A 174 -0.32 17.89 -6.29
N PHE A 175 0.05 18.69 -5.29
CA PHE A 175 1.12 18.35 -4.35
C PHE A 175 0.53 17.61 -3.13
N LEU A 176 0.95 16.36 -2.93
CA LEU A 176 0.71 15.59 -1.71
C LEU A 176 1.98 15.61 -0.86
N PHE A 177 1.86 16.01 0.41
CA PHE A 177 2.93 15.90 1.40
C PHE A 177 3.07 14.44 1.85
N PRO A 178 4.25 13.81 1.78
CA PRO A 178 4.45 12.51 2.40
C PRO A 178 4.56 12.65 3.92
N VAL A 179 3.84 11.80 4.65
CA VAL A 179 4.06 11.55 6.08
C VAL A 179 5.21 10.55 6.17
N MET A 180 6.35 10.96 6.72
CA MET A 180 7.46 10.05 7.03
C MET A 180 7.17 9.32 8.35
N SER A 181 7.18 7.98 8.30
CA SER A 181 7.26 7.12 9.48
C SER A 181 8.65 6.49 9.53
N VAL A 182 9.38 6.70 10.63
CA VAL A 182 10.70 6.09 10.88
C VAL A 182 10.52 4.98 11.91
N MET A 183 10.80 3.73 11.53
CA MET A 183 11.02 2.63 12.47
C MET A 183 12.52 2.40 12.65
N LEU A 184 13.01 2.41 13.90
CA LEU A 184 14.39 2.05 14.25
C LEU A 184 14.40 0.65 14.85
N LYS A 185 15.12 -0.28 14.23
CA LYS A 185 15.50 -1.57 14.84
C LYS A 185 17.03 -1.67 14.94
N SER A 186 17.48 -2.07 16.12
CA SER A 186 18.84 -2.47 16.53
C SER A 186 20.03 -2.16 15.61
N GLY A 187 20.88 -1.23 16.05
CA GLY A 187 22.31 -1.54 16.19
C GLY A 187 23.26 -1.22 15.03
N GLU A 188 22.81 -1.14 13.78
CA GLU A 188 23.68 -0.81 12.64
C GLU A 188 23.05 0.29 11.78
N ALA A 189 23.72 1.43 11.68
CA ALA A 189 23.31 2.52 10.81
C ALA A 189 23.80 2.25 9.38
N LEU A 190 23.15 1.32 8.68
CA LEU A 190 23.18 1.28 7.23
C LEU A 190 22.27 2.42 6.73
N LEU A 191 22.86 3.59 6.51
CA LEU A 191 22.28 4.62 5.65
C LEU A 191 22.40 4.12 4.20
N GLU A 192 21.59 3.13 3.82
CA GLU A 192 21.33 2.91 2.41
C GLU A 192 20.60 4.17 1.91
N PRO A 193 21.05 4.80 0.82
CA PRO A 193 20.26 5.84 0.19
C PRO A 193 18.93 5.19 -0.20
N VAL A 194 17.85 5.57 0.49
CA VAL A 194 16.50 5.25 0.02
C VAL A 194 16.49 5.69 -1.44
N PRO A 195 16.29 4.77 -2.40
CA PRO A 195 16.37 5.13 -3.80
C PRO A 195 15.41 6.28 -4.01
N ILE A 196 15.92 7.35 -4.63
CA ILE A 196 15.10 8.45 -5.11
C ILE A 196 14.03 7.79 -5.98
N ILE A 197 12.83 7.61 -5.43
CA ILE A 197 11.70 7.04 -6.15
C ILE A 197 11.55 7.91 -7.38
N ASN A 198 11.85 7.36 -8.55
CA ASN A 198 11.65 8.07 -9.80
C ASN A 198 10.14 8.26 -9.89
N THR A 199 9.68 9.51 -9.75
CA THR A 199 8.30 9.81 -9.32
C THR A 199 7.24 9.63 -10.40
N SER A 200 7.49 8.82 -11.44
CA SER A 200 6.46 8.49 -12.41
C SER A 200 5.45 7.57 -11.75
N LEU A 201 4.39 8.18 -11.19
CA LEU A 201 3.23 7.47 -10.66
C LEU A 201 2.61 6.53 -11.70
N ILE A 202 2.74 6.88 -12.99
CA ILE A 202 2.22 6.12 -14.13
C ILE A 202 3.33 5.96 -15.17
N THR A 203 3.57 4.74 -15.60
CA THR A 203 4.41 4.41 -16.77
C THR A 203 3.52 3.81 -17.86
N VAL A 204 3.70 4.27 -19.10
CA VAL A 204 2.97 3.75 -20.26
C VAL A 204 3.95 3.10 -21.22
N TYR A 205 3.72 1.83 -21.55
CA TYR A 205 4.48 1.07 -22.53
C TYR A 205 3.73 1.04 -23.86
N ASN A 206 4.45 0.83 -24.96
CA ASN A 206 3.84 0.65 -26.26
C ASN A 206 3.26 -0.78 -26.36
N PRO A 207 1.94 -0.95 -26.61
CA PRO A 207 1.35 -2.28 -26.69
C PRO A 207 1.92 -3.13 -27.83
N ALA A 208 2.47 -2.53 -28.89
CA ALA A 208 3.13 -3.28 -29.97
C ALA A 208 4.42 -3.98 -29.50
N ASP A 209 5.15 -3.36 -28.57
CA ASP A 209 6.36 -3.94 -27.99
C ASP A 209 5.98 -5.10 -27.08
N LEU A 210 4.96 -4.91 -26.22
CA LEU A 210 4.43 -5.97 -25.36
C LEU A 210 3.87 -7.15 -26.15
N TRP A 211 3.17 -6.88 -27.26
CA TRP A 211 2.64 -7.92 -28.14
C TRP A 211 3.72 -8.84 -28.69
N THR A 212 4.93 -8.32 -28.90
CA THR A 212 6.06 -9.11 -29.41
C THR A 212 6.54 -10.15 -28.40
N TYR A 213 6.40 -9.89 -27.10
CA TYR A 213 6.94 -10.72 -26.03
C TYR A 213 5.88 -11.53 -25.27
N ASN A 214 4.72 -10.94 -25.01
CA ASN A 214 3.59 -11.59 -24.34
C ASN A 214 2.25 -11.08 -24.90
N PRO A 215 1.83 -11.56 -26.09
CA PRO A 215 0.58 -11.10 -26.73
C PRO A 215 -0.66 -11.42 -25.90
N SER A 216 -0.62 -12.51 -25.12
CA SER A 216 -1.72 -12.87 -24.22
C SER A 216 -1.98 -11.80 -23.16
N ASN A 217 -0.93 -11.12 -22.69
CA ASN A 217 -1.04 -10.06 -21.69
C ASN A 217 -1.75 -8.81 -22.25
N VAL A 218 -1.52 -8.47 -23.53
CA VAL A 218 -2.20 -7.34 -24.18
C VAL A 218 -3.70 -7.63 -24.35
N VAL A 219 -4.04 -8.86 -24.73
CA VAL A 219 -5.44 -9.29 -24.88
C VAL A 219 -6.16 -9.24 -23.53
N ILE A 220 -5.55 -9.80 -22.48
CA ILE A 220 -6.17 -9.85 -21.15
C ILE A 220 -6.28 -8.46 -20.52
N GLU A 221 -5.29 -7.59 -20.71
CA GLU A 221 -5.35 -6.19 -20.28
C GLU A 221 -6.53 -5.47 -20.94
N ALA A 222 -6.70 -5.62 -22.25
CA ALA A 222 -7.83 -5.02 -22.97
C ALA A 222 -9.18 -5.54 -22.47
N MET A 223 -9.29 -6.85 -22.19
CA MET A 223 -10.50 -7.46 -21.63
C MET A 223 -10.83 -6.92 -20.24
N TRP A 224 -9.84 -6.86 -19.33
CA TRP A 224 -10.03 -6.39 -17.96
C TRP A 224 -10.30 -4.88 -17.88
N CYS A 225 -9.65 -4.09 -18.73
CA CYS A 225 -9.95 -2.66 -18.82
C CYS A 225 -11.36 -2.41 -19.37
N SER A 226 -11.80 -3.23 -20.34
CA SER A 226 -13.16 -3.14 -20.90
C SER A 226 -14.22 -3.45 -19.83
N ILE A 227 -14.03 -4.50 -19.03
CA ILE A 227 -14.97 -4.82 -17.95
C ILE A 227 -14.93 -3.80 -16.82
N ALA A 228 -13.76 -3.24 -16.49
CA ALA A 228 -13.65 -2.14 -15.54
C ALA A 228 -14.46 -0.92 -16.00
N LEU A 229 -14.37 -0.55 -17.28
CA LEU A 229 -15.15 0.54 -17.85
C LEU A 229 -16.66 0.22 -17.84
N LEU A 230 -17.06 -0.97 -18.25
CA LEU A 230 -18.48 -1.37 -18.29
C LEU A 230 -19.09 -1.42 -16.89
N THR A 231 -18.37 -1.95 -15.90
CA THR A 231 -18.81 -1.97 -14.49
C THR A 231 -18.83 -0.59 -13.88
N PHE A 232 -17.90 0.30 -14.24
CA PHE A 232 -17.94 1.70 -13.84
C PHE A 232 -19.17 2.42 -14.40
N VAL A 233 -19.45 2.28 -15.71
CA VAL A 233 -20.64 2.86 -16.35
C VAL A 233 -21.91 2.31 -15.71
N HIS A 234 -21.95 1.01 -15.40
CA HIS A 234 -23.04 0.43 -14.64
C HIS A 234 -23.17 1.08 -13.26
N ALA A 235 -22.08 1.15 -12.49
CA ALA A 235 -22.08 1.69 -11.13
C ALA A 235 -22.56 3.15 -11.10
N TRP A 236 -22.09 3.95 -12.05
CA TRP A 236 -22.49 5.33 -12.25
C TRP A 236 -24.00 5.46 -12.52
N ARG A 237 -24.52 4.68 -13.49
CA ARG A 237 -25.93 4.69 -13.87
C ARG A 237 -26.87 4.13 -12.81
N ASN A 238 -26.38 3.23 -11.96
CA ASN A 238 -27.17 2.56 -10.92
C ASN A 238 -26.92 3.15 -9.52
N THR A 239 -26.74 4.47 -9.46
CA THR A 239 -26.70 5.20 -8.19
C THR A 239 -28.12 5.56 -7.77
N SER A 240 -28.61 4.94 -6.70
CA SER A 240 -29.88 5.29 -6.07
C SER A 240 -29.71 5.40 -4.56
N PRO A 241 -30.62 6.07 -3.83
CA PRO A 241 -30.52 6.22 -2.37
C PRO A 241 -30.37 4.91 -1.60
N ASN A 242 -30.84 3.79 -2.16
CA ASN A 242 -30.79 2.46 -1.54
C ASN A 242 -29.77 1.51 -2.22
N LYS A 243 -29.10 1.97 -3.28
CA LYS A 243 -28.11 1.21 -4.04
C LYS A 243 -26.99 2.16 -4.45
N ASN A 244 -26.05 2.36 -3.55
CA ASN A 244 -24.90 3.20 -3.84
C ASN A 244 -23.81 2.42 -4.60
N SER A 245 -24.15 1.98 -5.81
CA SER A 245 -23.27 1.17 -6.67
C SER A 245 -21.98 1.90 -7.00
N LEU A 246 -22.04 3.21 -7.22
CA LEU A 246 -20.85 4.03 -7.45
C LEU A 246 -19.93 4.08 -6.23
N ALA A 247 -20.49 4.19 -5.01
CA ALA A 247 -19.68 4.15 -3.79
C ALA A 247 -18.99 2.81 -3.59
N LEU A 248 -19.66 1.70 -3.93
CA LEU A 248 -19.05 0.39 -3.90
C LEU A 248 -17.88 0.30 -4.89
N TRP A 249 -18.08 0.72 -6.14
CA TRP A 249 -17.05 0.64 -7.17
C TRP A 249 -15.84 1.52 -6.84
N LEU A 250 -16.05 2.78 -6.44
CA LEU A 250 -14.97 3.68 -6.05
C LEU A 250 -14.29 3.22 -4.75
N GLY A 251 -15.06 2.70 -3.80
CA GLY A 251 -14.55 2.16 -2.55
C GLY A 251 -13.67 0.94 -2.75
N LEU A 252 -14.04 0.07 -3.69
CA LEU A 252 -13.22 -1.06 -4.15
C LEU A 252 -11.91 -0.57 -4.78
N LEU A 253 -11.99 0.35 -5.74
CA LEU A 253 -10.79 0.87 -6.41
C LEU A 253 -9.80 1.47 -5.41
N ILE A 254 -10.27 2.35 -4.51
CA ILE A 254 -9.42 3.00 -3.51
C ILE A 254 -8.94 1.97 -2.48
N GLY A 255 -9.81 1.11 -1.97
CA GLY A 255 -9.49 0.11 -0.96
C GLY A 255 -8.44 -0.89 -1.45
N SER A 256 -8.60 -1.40 -2.68
CA SER A 256 -7.62 -2.27 -3.34
C SER A 256 -6.31 -1.53 -3.63
N SER A 257 -6.36 -0.26 -4.06
CA SER A 257 -5.13 0.53 -4.26
C SER A 257 -4.36 0.70 -2.94
N LEU A 258 -5.06 1.00 -1.84
CA LEU A 258 -4.45 1.14 -0.52
C LEU A 258 -3.85 -0.18 -0.04
N PHE A 259 -4.52 -1.28 -0.30
CA PHE A 259 -4.04 -2.61 0.02
C PHE A 259 -2.75 -2.93 -0.76
N GLU A 260 -2.74 -2.74 -2.08
CA GLU A 260 -1.55 -2.97 -2.91
C GLU A 260 -0.38 -2.06 -2.54
N ILE A 261 -0.62 -0.76 -2.35
CA ILE A 261 0.41 0.17 -1.87
C ILE A 261 0.98 -0.31 -0.53
N SER A 262 0.14 -0.83 0.38
CA SER A 262 0.61 -1.34 1.67
C SER A 262 1.47 -2.59 1.54
N GLN A 263 1.22 -3.44 0.53
CA GLN A 263 2.08 -4.58 0.23
C GLN A 263 3.40 -4.11 -0.37
N MET A 264 3.34 -3.23 -1.37
CA MET A 264 4.52 -2.75 -2.09
C MET A 264 5.48 -1.93 -1.23
N THR A 265 4.94 -1.20 -0.27
CA THR A 265 5.75 -0.43 0.68
C THR A 265 6.30 -1.29 1.81
N ASN A 266 5.87 -2.55 1.93
CA ASN A 266 6.34 -3.45 2.98
C ASN A 266 7.37 -4.45 2.42
N PRO A 267 8.67 -4.27 2.72
CA PRO A 267 9.71 -5.18 2.23
C PRO A 267 9.50 -6.64 2.68
N GLN A 268 8.78 -6.87 3.78
CA GLN A 268 8.55 -8.22 4.33
C GLN A 268 7.43 -9.00 3.66
N ILE A 269 6.51 -8.34 2.95
CA ILE A 269 5.47 -9.04 2.16
C ILE A 269 6.06 -9.39 0.80
N GLY A 270 6.95 -8.51 0.31
CA GLY A 270 7.52 -8.57 -1.04
C GLY A 270 6.44 -8.35 -2.10
N ASN A 271 6.86 -7.99 -3.30
CA ASN A 271 5.92 -7.74 -4.38
C ASN A 271 5.53 -9.06 -5.02
N THR A 272 4.22 -9.28 -5.19
CA THR A 272 3.70 -10.08 -6.30
C THR A 272 4.35 -9.62 -7.60
N TYR A 273 4.92 -10.56 -8.34
CA TYR A 273 5.69 -10.29 -9.54
C TYR A 273 4.75 -10.02 -10.69
N PHE A 274 4.38 -8.75 -10.84
CA PHE A 274 3.55 -8.37 -11.96
C PHE A 274 4.35 -8.21 -13.25
N THR A 275 3.68 -8.59 -14.32
CA THR A 275 4.20 -8.43 -15.68
C THR A 275 4.06 -7.02 -16.18
N GLN A 276 4.95 -6.62 -17.08
CA GLN A 276 4.76 -5.38 -17.83
C GLN A 276 3.41 -5.42 -18.58
N ALA A 277 2.54 -4.48 -18.22
CA ALA A 277 1.33 -4.14 -18.93
C ALA A 277 1.48 -2.78 -19.64
N THR A 278 0.53 -2.44 -20.49
CA THR A 278 0.52 -1.16 -21.23
C THR A 278 0.50 0.01 -20.27
N VAL A 279 -0.27 -0.07 -19.19
CA VAL A 279 -0.31 0.95 -18.14
C VAL A 279 0.09 0.35 -16.80
N MET A 280 1.24 0.80 -16.28
CA MET A 280 1.70 0.45 -14.95
C MET A 280 1.59 1.67 -14.01
N ILE A 281 1.22 1.43 -12.76
CA ILE A 281 1.15 2.43 -11.69
C ILE A 281 2.20 2.12 -10.61
N HIS A 282 2.48 3.09 -9.74
CA HIS A 282 3.42 2.98 -8.63
C HIS A 282 4.85 2.60 -9.07
N ASP A 283 5.46 3.39 -9.95
CA ASP A 283 6.82 3.12 -10.46
C ASP A 283 6.98 1.72 -11.07
N ARG A 284 6.00 1.36 -11.89
CA ARG A 284 5.93 0.08 -12.64
C ARG A 284 5.63 -1.15 -11.79
N LEU A 285 5.23 -0.99 -10.53
CA LEU A 285 4.99 -2.12 -9.65
C LEU A 285 3.64 -2.80 -9.90
N GLU A 286 2.61 -2.07 -10.34
CA GLU A 286 1.24 -2.60 -10.43
C GLU A 286 0.64 -2.36 -11.82
N PRO A 287 0.10 -3.37 -12.51
CA PRO A 287 -0.66 -3.18 -13.74
C PRO A 287 -2.02 -2.55 -13.44
N LEU A 288 -2.40 -1.52 -14.21
CA LEU A 288 -3.72 -0.89 -14.05
C LEU A 288 -4.86 -1.89 -14.22
N TYR A 289 -4.71 -2.88 -15.10
CA TYR A 289 -5.76 -3.87 -15.36
C TYR A 289 -6.00 -4.81 -14.18
N VAL A 290 -4.98 -5.09 -13.35
CA VAL A 290 -5.12 -5.93 -12.15
C VAL A 290 -5.95 -5.18 -11.10
N LEU A 291 -5.56 -3.93 -10.81
CA LEU A 291 -6.28 -3.05 -9.92
C LEU A 291 -7.73 -2.79 -10.35
N ALA A 292 -7.92 -2.38 -11.61
CA ALA A 292 -9.24 -1.98 -12.12
C ALA A 292 -10.12 -3.19 -12.50
N GLY A 293 -9.52 -4.29 -12.95
CA GLY A 293 -10.21 -5.48 -13.43
C GLY A 293 -10.56 -6.46 -12.31
N PRO A 294 -9.70 -7.46 -12.02
CA PRO A 294 -9.97 -8.44 -10.97
C PRO A 294 -10.31 -7.83 -9.61
N TYR A 295 -9.49 -6.90 -9.09
CA TYR A 295 -9.73 -6.37 -7.75
C TYR A 295 -10.99 -5.51 -7.67
N THR A 296 -11.20 -4.61 -8.63
CA THR A 296 -12.34 -3.71 -8.60
C THR A 296 -13.56 -4.28 -9.33
N ALA A 297 -13.46 -4.52 -10.65
CA ALA A 297 -14.59 -4.88 -11.49
C ALA A 297 -15.18 -6.26 -11.16
N LEU A 298 -14.35 -7.30 -10.99
CA LEU A 298 -14.84 -8.65 -10.69
C LEU A 298 -15.48 -8.70 -9.30
N THR A 299 -14.81 -8.14 -8.28
CA THR A 299 -15.37 -8.02 -6.92
C THR A 299 -16.68 -7.25 -6.92
N TYR A 300 -16.75 -6.15 -7.68
CA TYR A 300 -17.98 -5.39 -7.86
C TYR A 300 -19.11 -6.24 -8.45
N ILE A 301 -18.84 -7.04 -9.50
CA ILE A 301 -19.83 -7.92 -10.14
C ILE A 301 -20.40 -8.92 -9.15
N VAL A 302 -19.55 -9.64 -8.40
CA VAL A 302 -20.01 -10.68 -7.47
C VAL A 302 -20.78 -10.09 -6.29
N VAL A 303 -20.36 -8.93 -5.78
CA VAL A 303 -21.07 -8.23 -4.70
C VAL A 303 -22.44 -7.70 -5.18
N GLN A 304 -22.50 -7.14 -6.39
CA GLN A 304 -23.77 -6.65 -6.94
C GLN A 304 -24.75 -7.77 -7.24
N GLN A 305 -24.28 -8.89 -7.77
CA GLN A 305 -25.10 -10.07 -7.97
C GLN A 305 -25.67 -10.57 -6.64
N ALA A 306 -24.83 -10.68 -5.60
CA ALA A 306 -25.29 -11.07 -4.27
C ALA A 306 -26.31 -10.06 -3.72
N SER A 307 -26.07 -8.75 -3.89
CA SER A 307 -26.98 -7.70 -3.44
C SER A 307 -28.33 -7.70 -4.19
N ALA A 308 -28.40 -8.20 -5.41
CA ALA A 308 -29.65 -8.27 -6.17
C ALA A 308 -30.69 -9.15 -5.47
N ALA A 309 -30.26 -10.21 -4.77
CA ALA A 309 -31.11 -11.11 -3.98
C ALA A 309 -31.82 -10.40 -2.80
N PHE A 310 -31.28 -9.25 -2.37
CA PHE A 310 -31.76 -8.46 -1.22
C PHE A 310 -32.24 -7.05 -1.62
N SER A 311 -32.47 -6.82 -2.92
CA SER A 311 -32.72 -5.49 -3.49
C SER A 311 -33.99 -4.78 -2.99
N LYS A 312 -34.96 -5.52 -2.44
CA LYS A 312 -36.21 -4.96 -1.91
C LYS A 312 -36.12 -4.52 -0.44
N GLN A 313 -35.09 -4.93 0.28
CA GLN A 313 -34.96 -4.68 1.70
C GLN A 313 -34.03 -3.49 1.94
N GLN A 314 -34.48 -2.49 2.69
CA GLN A 314 -33.62 -1.37 3.11
C GLN A 314 -32.73 -1.74 4.29
N LYS A 315 -33.29 -2.45 5.28
CA LYS A 315 -32.57 -2.95 6.45
C LYS A 315 -32.41 -4.46 6.31
N LEU A 316 -31.18 -4.93 6.45
CA LEU A 316 -30.87 -6.35 6.54
C LEU A 316 -30.61 -6.74 7.99
N SER A 317 -31.20 -7.85 8.42
CA SER A 317 -30.80 -8.57 9.62
C SER A 317 -29.35 -9.06 9.49
N LEU A 318 -28.70 -9.36 10.61
CA LEU A 318 -27.32 -9.89 10.58
C LEU A 318 -27.21 -11.15 9.70
N GLY A 319 -28.17 -12.06 9.80
CA GLY A 319 -28.18 -13.27 8.96
C GLY A 319 -28.28 -12.98 7.46
N GLU A 320 -29.07 -11.98 7.04
CA GLU A 320 -29.15 -11.59 5.62
C GLU A 320 -27.85 -10.94 5.14
N ARG A 321 -27.15 -10.19 6.01
CA ARG A 321 -25.84 -9.62 5.68
C ARG A 321 -24.79 -10.70 5.51
N LEU A 322 -24.76 -11.67 6.43
CA LEU A 322 -23.88 -12.83 6.33
C LEU A 322 -24.21 -13.64 5.07
N SER A 323 -25.49 -13.81 4.74
CA SER A 323 -25.91 -14.47 3.51
C SER A 323 -25.44 -13.77 2.24
N LEU A 324 -25.52 -12.44 2.19
CA LEU A 324 -24.99 -11.65 1.07
C LEU A 324 -23.46 -11.82 0.96
N ALA A 325 -22.75 -11.74 2.10
CA ALA A 325 -21.31 -11.98 2.16
C ALA A 325 -20.93 -13.40 1.68
N GLY A 326 -21.65 -14.42 2.13
CA GLY A 326 -21.45 -15.80 1.71
C GLY A 326 -21.69 -16.01 0.22
N LEU A 327 -22.75 -15.42 -0.34
CA LEU A 327 -23.03 -15.48 -1.77
C LEU A 327 -21.93 -14.81 -2.60
N ALA A 328 -21.44 -13.64 -2.20
CA ALA A 328 -20.36 -12.96 -2.88
C ALA A 328 -19.05 -13.76 -2.80
N GLY A 329 -18.71 -14.28 -1.61
CA GLY A 329 -17.54 -15.13 -1.40
C GLY A 329 -17.59 -16.41 -2.23
N CYS A 330 -18.69 -17.17 -2.20
CA CYS A 330 -18.87 -18.35 -3.06
C CYS A 330 -18.74 -18.03 -4.55
N SER A 331 -19.31 -16.90 -4.98
CA SER A 331 -19.25 -16.50 -6.39
C SER A 331 -17.82 -16.17 -6.80
N SER A 332 -17.07 -15.49 -5.93
CA SER A 332 -15.66 -15.21 -6.16
C SER A 332 -14.82 -16.48 -6.17
N LEU A 333 -15.05 -17.42 -5.24
CA LEU A 333 -14.32 -18.68 -5.15
C LEU A 333 -14.57 -19.62 -6.34
N GLY A 334 -15.70 -19.50 -7.03
CA GLY A 334 -15.91 -20.23 -8.28
C GLY A 334 -15.22 -19.60 -9.49
N ILE A 335 -15.13 -18.27 -9.51
CA ILE A 335 -14.72 -17.54 -10.71
C ILE A 335 -13.22 -17.21 -10.70
N PHE A 336 -12.72 -16.74 -9.56
CA PHE A 336 -11.35 -16.23 -9.45
C PHE A 336 -10.25 -17.27 -9.70
N PRO A 337 -10.34 -18.52 -9.20
CA PRO A 337 -9.28 -19.51 -9.42
C PRO A 337 -8.99 -19.76 -10.90
N LEU A 338 -10.01 -19.64 -11.77
CA LEU A 338 -9.84 -19.79 -13.21
C LEU A 338 -8.97 -18.68 -13.81
N PHE A 339 -9.16 -17.45 -13.34
CA PHE A 339 -8.31 -16.32 -13.75
C PHE A 339 -6.89 -16.49 -13.22
N ASP A 340 -6.75 -16.90 -11.96
CA ASP A 340 -5.46 -17.08 -11.29
C ASP A 340 -4.62 -18.17 -11.99
N ILE A 341 -5.25 -19.31 -12.33
CA ILE A 341 -4.63 -20.38 -13.14
C ILE A 341 -4.21 -19.89 -14.52
N ALA A 342 -5.10 -19.21 -15.23
CA ALA A 342 -4.75 -18.65 -16.54
C ALA A 342 -3.57 -17.65 -16.43
N GLY A 343 -3.60 -16.80 -15.40
CA GLY A 343 -2.58 -15.79 -15.15
C GLY A 343 -1.23 -16.36 -14.81
N TYR A 344 -1.17 -17.36 -13.95
CA TYR A 344 0.09 -18.01 -13.63
C TYR A 344 0.73 -18.64 -14.87
N HIS A 345 -0.02 -19.44 -15.63
CA HIS A 345 0.50 -20.19 -16.79
C HIS A 345 0.80 -19.33 -18.01
N LEU A 346 0.13 -18.18 -18.17
CA LEU A 346 0.44 -17.22 -19.22
C LEU A 346 1.39 -16.12 -18.79
N MET A 347 1.97 -16.27 -17.60
CA MET A 347 2.90 -15.30 -17.03
C MET A 347 2.26 -13.90 -16.96
N TRP A 348 1.10 -13.77 -16.33
CA TRP A 348 0.47 -12.50 -15.96
C TRP A 348 0.78 -12.13 -14.50
N ASP A 349 0.99 -13.15 -13.67
CA ASP A 349 1.33 -13.06 -12.25
C ASP A 349 2.35 -14.15 -11.89
N ASN A 350 3.17 -13.90 -10.87
CA ASN A 350 3.95 -14.91 -10.17
C ASN A 350 4.37 -14.36 -8.81
N PHE A 351 4.93 -15.24 -8.00
CA PHE A 351 5.00 -15.03 -6.58
C PHE A 351 6.38 -15.41 -6.07
N HIS A 352 6.67 -15.02 -4.84
CA HIS A 352 7.88 -15.47 -4.15
C HIS A 352 7.84 -16.99 -3.98
N GLU A 353 8.79 -17.68 -4.62
CA GLU A 353 8.84 -19.15 -4.54
C GLU A 353 9.44 -19.62 -3.21
N SER A 354 10.26 -18.81 -2.54
CA SER A 354 11.01 -19.27 -1.36
C SER A 354 10.28 -19.10 -0.01
N GLU A 355 9.04 -18.62 -0.01
CA GLU A 355 8.27 -18.45 1.22
C GLU A 355 7.29 -19.61 1.37
N SER A 356 7.31 -20.28 2.54
CA SER A 356 6.45 -21.44 2.79
C SER A 356 4.95 -21.13 2.71
N TYR A 357 4.60 -19.85 2.83
CA TYR A 357 3.26 -19.33 2.62
C TYR A 357 2.65 -19.69 1.25
N TYR A 358 3.52 -19.80 0.26
CA TYR A 358 3.21 -19.84 -1.16
C TYR A 358 3.34 -21.26 -1.77
N TYR A 359 3.91 -22.22 -1.04
CA TYR A 359 4.04 -23.62 -1.47
C TYR A 359 2.72 -24.35 -1.76
N PRO A 360 1.61 -24.12 -1.01
CA PRO A 360 0.38 -24.83 -1.27
C PRO A 360 -0.28 -24.36 -2.56
N THR A 361 -0.36 -25.25 -3.55
CA THR A 361 -0.87 -24.91 -4.88
C THR A 361 -1.98 -25.84 -5.37
N ILE A 362 -2.80 -25.34 -6.29
CA ILE A 362 -3.78 -26.06 -7.10
C ILE A 362 -3.47 -25.70 -8.56
N ALA A 363 -3.11 -26.70 -9.38
CA ALA A 363 -2.61 -26.47 -10.74
C ALA A 363 -1.44 -25.46 -10.79
N GLN A 364 -0.51 -25.57 -9.81
CA GLN A 364 0.64 -24.68 -9.58
C GLN A 364 0.31 -23.26 -9.13
N VAL A 365 -0.97 -22.92 -9.03
CA VAL A 365 -1.41 -21.62 -8.54
C VAL A 365 -1.66 -21.67 -7.05
N GLN A 366 -1.25 -20.61 -6.37
CA GLN A 366 -1.27 -20.56 -4.93
C GLN A 366 -2.69 -20.54 -4.40
N ILE A 367 -2.96 -21.40 -3.42
CA ILE A 367 -4.25 -21.46 -2.74
C ILE A 367 -4.58 -20.12 -2.07
N LEU A 368 -3.54 -19.38 -1.67
CA LEU A 368 -3.69 -18.08 -1.06
C LEU A 368 -4.44 -17.08 -1.95
N GLY A 369 -4.10 -16.97 -3.24
CA GLY A 369 -4.75 -16.01 -4.14
C GLY A 369 -6.27 -16.26 -4.20
N THR A 370 -6.63 -17.53 -4.36
CA THR A 370 -8.03 -17.98 -4.30
C THR A 370 -8.70 -17.66 -2.96
N PHE A 371 -8.04 -17.97 -1.84
CA PHE A 371 -8.55 -17.67 -0.50
C PHE A 371 -8.77 -16.16 -0.34
N PHE A 372 -7.78 -15.35 -0.72
CA PHE A 372 -7.77 -13.91 -0.59
C PHE A 372 -8.96 -13.28 -1.32
N PHE A 373 -9.20 -13.66 -2.58
CA PHE A 373 -10.33 -13.12 -3.33
C PHE A 373 -11.69 -13.55 -2.78
N GLY A 374 -11.82 -14.78 -2.30
CA GLY A 374 -13.03 -15.23 -1.59
C GLY A 374 -13.31 -14.39 -0.33
N ALA A 375 -12.26 -14.18 0.47
CA ALA A 375 -12.31 -13.36 1.68
C ALA A 375 -12.59 -11.88 1.38
N LEU A 376 -11.97 -11.33 0.34
CA LEU A 376 -12.15 -9.96 -0.14
C LEU A 376 -13.60 -9.74 -0.55
N ALA A 377 -14.14 -10.58 -1.45
CA ALA A 377 -15.51 -10.46 -1.93
C ALA A 377 -16.54 -10.57 -0.79
N ALA A 378 -16.35 -11.52 0.14
CA ALA A 378 -17.22 -11.66 1.30
C ALA A 378 -17.15 -10.43 2.23
N SER A 379 -15.94 -9.93 2.48
CA SER A 379 -15.69 -8.76 3.34
C SER A 379 -16.31 -7.48 2.76
N VAL A 380 -16.10 -7.24 1.47
CA VAL A 380 -16.68 -6.11 0.74
C VAL A 380 -18.20 -6.21 0.76
N ALA A 381 -18.76 -7.38 0.46
CA ALA A 381 -20.20 -7.60 0.49
C ALA A 381 -20.79 -7.29 1.88
N PHE A 382 -20.13 -7.75 2.94
CA PHE A 382 -20.53 -7.46 4.31
C PHE A 382 -20.50 -5.96 4.60
N ALA A 383 -19.39 -5.27 4.31
CA ALA A 383 -19.26 -3.82 4.47
C ALA A 383 -20.30 -3.05 3.66
N PHE A 384 -20.53 -3.46 2.41
CA PHE A 384 -21.50 -2.86 1.52
C PHE A 384 -22.91 -2.86 2.12
N THR A 385 -23.29 -3.89 2.88
CA THR A 385 -24.61 -3.93 3.54
C THR A 385 -24.84 -2.77 4.52
N TYR A 386 -23.78 -2.22 5.13
CA TYR A 386 -23.85 -1.07 6.03
C TYR A 386 -23.74 0.26 5.30
N THR A 387 -23.08 0.29 4.14
CA THR A 387 -22.77 1.52 3.40
C THR A 387 -23.73 1.82 2.25
N ARG A 388 -24.50 0.83 1.77
CA ARG A 388 -25.34 0.95 0.56
C ARG A 388 -26.43 2.02 0.60
N SER A 389 -26.80 2.49 1.79
CA SER A 389 -27.77 3.58 2.02
C SER A 389 -27.12 4.92 2.38
N LEU A 390 -25.79 4.97 2.47
CA LEU A 390 -25.04 6.19 2.74
C LEU A 390 -24.87 6.99 1.45
N GLY A 391 -24.59 8.29 1.57
CA GLY A 391 -24.22 9.12 0.42
C GLY A 391 -22.90 8.65 -0.22
N THR A 392 -22.69 8.95 -1.50
CA THR A 392 -21.59 8.37 -2.31
C THR A 392 -20.21 8.58 -1.72
N VAL A 393 -19.91 9.80 -1.25
CA VAL A 393 -18.61 10.11 -0.64
C VAL A 393 -18.39 9.28 0.63
N LEU A 394 -19.34 9.30 1.57
CA LEU A 394 -19.21 8.57 2.82
C LEU A 394 -19.17 7.05 2.61
N GLY A 395 -20.05 6.53 1.74
CA GLY A 395 -20.05 5.12 1.37
C GLY A 395 -18.73 4.70 0.72
N THR A 396 -18.14 5.53 -0.14
CA THR A 396 -16.83 5.28 -0.77
C THR A 396 -15.75 5.17 0.29
N VAL A 397 -15.63 6.16 1.17
CA VAL A 397 -14.63 6.18 2.25
C VAL A 397 -14.78 4.97 3.17
N MET A 398 -16.01 4.64 3.57
CA MET A 398 -16.26 3.51 4.45
C MET A 398 -15.92 2.17 3.78
N ASN A 399 -16.28 1.96 2.51
CA ASN A 399 -15.86 0.77 1.79
C ASN A 399 -14.33 0.74 1.65
N ALA A 400 -13.70 1.83 1.21
CA ALA A 400 -12.25 1.91 1.03
C ALA A 400 -11.46 1.58 2.32
N LEU A 401 -11.93 2.00 3.48
CA LEU A 401 -11.27 1.74 4.76
C LEU A 401 -11.62 0.36 5.35
N SER A 402 -12.86 -0.10 5.19
CA SER A 402 -13.28 -1.39 5.75
C SER A 402 -12.74 -2.57 4.97
N VAL A 403 -12.52 -2.43 3.67
CA VAL A 403 -12.06 -3.52 2.80
C VAL A 403 -10.70 -4.07 3.24
N PRO A 404 -9.62 -3.27 3.40
CA PRO A 404 -8.33 -3.78 3.88
C PRO A 404 -8.42 -4.40 5.27
N VAL A 405 -9.20 -3.79 6.17
CA VAL A 405 -9.34 -4.26 7.56
C VAL A 405 -10.05 -5.61 7.63
N LEU A 406 -11.22 -5.74 7.00
CA LEU A 406 -12.01 -6.97 7.04
C LEU A 406 -11.32 -8.10 6.26
N THR A 407 -10.75 -7.79 5.10
CA THR A 407 -10.01 -8.76 4.30
C THR A 407 -8.76 -9.21 5.05
N GLY A 408 -8.03 -8.29 5.70
CA GLY A 408 -6.90 -8.62 6.56
C GLY A 408 -7.30 -9.55 7.71
N LEU A 409 -8.40 -9.25 8.42
CA LEU A 409 -8.92 -10.12 9.49
C LEU A 409 -9.28 -11.54 8.99
N MET A 410 -9.88 -11.65 7.81
CA MET A 410 -10.17 -12.96 7.20
C MET A 410 -8.89 -13.67 6.74
N THR A 411 -7.91 -12.94 6.22
CA THR A 411 -6.61 -13.48 5.79
C THR A 411 -5.77 -13.97 6.98
N MET A 412 -5.95 -13.38 8.17
CA MET A 412 -5.37 -13.91 9.42
C MET A 412 -5.83 -15.35 9.71
N MET A 413 -7.03 -15.76 9.27
CA MET A 413 -7.45 -17.15 9.38
C MET A 413 -6.58 -18.07 8.51
N TYR A 414 -6.21 -17.65 7.31
CA TYR A 414 -5.29 -18.40 6.46
C TYR A 414 -3.87 -18.40 7.01
N LEU A 415 -3.41 -17.28 7.59
CA LEU A 415 -2.13 -17.25 8.30
C LEU A 415 -2.09 -18.28 9.45
N VAL A 416 -3.14 -18.32 10.29
CA VAL A 416 -3.19 -19.25 11.43
C VAL A 416 -3.39 -20.69 10.98
N VAL A 417 -4.44 -20.98 10.22
CA VAL A 417 -4.80 -22.36 9.85
C VAL A 417 -3.93 -22.88 8.72
N GLY A 418 -3.70 -22.03 7.72
CA GLY A 418 -2.94 -22.40 6.54
C GLY A 418 -1.46 -22.53 6.82
N ILE A 419 -0.87 -21.52 7.47
CA ILE A 419 0.58 -21.50 7.71
C ILE A 419 0.94 -22.10 9.05
N LEU A 420 0.46 -21.53 10.16
CA LEU A 420 0.94 -21.94 11.49
C LEU A 420 0.53 -23.38 11.85
N LEU A 421 -0.60 -23.86 11.31
CA LEU A 421 -1.03 -25.25 11.46
C LEU A 421 -0.68 -26.12 10.24
N GLU A 422 -0.06 -25.56 9.20
CA GLU A 422 0.29 -26.24 7.94
C GLU A 422 -0.93 -26.92 7.27
N ARG A 423 -2.13 -26.32 7.39
CA ARG A 423 -3.38 -26.82 6.77
C ARG A 423 -4.02 -25.81 5.80
N PRO A 424 -3.33 -25.41 4.72
CA PRO A 424 -3.80 -24.40 3.77
C PRO A 424 -5.12 -24.79 3.08
N PHE A 425 -5.26 -26.06 2.69
CA PHE A 425 -6.50 -26.59 2.15
C PHE A 425 -7.65 -26.54 3.16
N LEU A 426 -7.39 -26.81 4.45
CA LEU A 426 -8.42 -26.70 5.48
C LEU A 426 -8.89 -25.25 5.64
N ALA A 427 -7.98 -24.28 5.57
CA ALA A 427 -8.35 -22.87 5.61
C ALA A 427 -9.25 -22.49 4.42
N LEU A 428 -8.89 -22.91 3.20
CA LEU A 428 -9.72 -22.71 2.00
C LEU A 428 -11.08 -23.38 2.13
N TYR A 429 -11.13 -24.67 2.49
CA TYR A 429 -12.39 -25.40 2.64
C TYR A 429 -13.26 -24.85 3.77
N ALA A 430 -12.67 -24.35 4.86
CA ALA A 430 -13.40 -23.70 5.93
C ALA A 430 -14.03 -22.39 5.45
N LEU A 431 -13.31 -21.58 4.67
CA LEU A 431 -13.86 -20.37 4.04
C LEU A 431 -15.00 -20.72 3.08
N GLU A 432 -14.78 -21.68 2.18
CA GLU A 432 -15.78 -22.14 1.22
C GLU A 432 -17.04 -22.67 1.91
N ALA A 433 -16.89 -23.53 2.93
CA ALA A 433 -18.00 -24.06 3.70
C ALA A 433 -18.76 -22.95 4.42
N SER A 434 -18.05 -21.98 5.01
CA SER A 434 -18.66 -20.82 5.68
C SER A 434 -19.45 -19.96 4.70
N CYS A 435 -18.87 -19.66 3.54
CA CYS A 435 -19.55 -18.93 2.47
C CYS A 435 -20.78 -19.69 1.97
N PHE A 436 -20.68 -21.02 1.79
CA PHE A 436 -21.76 -21.86 1.29
C PHE A 436 -22.91 -21.97 2.29
N VAL A 437 -22.62 -22.20 3.57
CA VAL A 437 -23.63 -22.22 4.64
C VAL A 437 -24.33 -20.87 4.72
N ALA A 438 -23.58 -19.77 4.69
CA ALA A 438 -24.16 -18.43 4.69
C ALA A 438 -25.03 -18.17 3.44
N ALA A 439 -24.60 -18.59 2.26
CA ALA A 439 -25.38 -18.53 1.03
C ALA A 439 -26.67 -19.37 1.10
N LEU A 440 -26.60 -20.56 1.70
CA LEU A 440 -27.75 -21.45 1.88
C LEU A 440 -28.81 -20.80 2.80
N LEU A 441 -28.39 -20.04 3.82
CA LEU A 441 -29.32 -19.27 4.65
C LEU A 441 -30.14 -18.26 3.82
N ALA A 442 -29.58 -17.72 2.73
CA ALA A 442 -30.33 -16.86 1.81
C ALA A 442 -31.44 -17.66 1.11
N ALA A 443 -31.08 -18.83 0.57
CA ALA A 443 -31.99 -19.69 -0.17
C ALA A 443 -33.12 -20.22 0.72
N VAL A 444 -32.81 -20.64 1.96
CA VAL A 444 -33.78 -21.12 2.97
C VAL A 444 -34.75 -20.02 3.41
N ARG A 445 -34.35 -18.75 3.31
CA ARG A 445 -35.23 -17.60 3.58
C ARG A 445 -36.02 -17.14 2.36
N GLY A 446 -35.99 -17.90 1.26
CA GLY A 446 -36.73 -17.59 0.03
C GLY A 446 -36.10 -16.48 -0.81
N HIS A 447 -34.86 -16.05 -0.51
CA HIS A 447 -34.14 -15.14 -1.39
C HIS A 447 -33.68 -15.89 -2.63
N THR A 448 -34.10 -15.39 -3.80
CA THR A 448 -33.70 -15.96 -5.09
C THR A 448 -32.55 -15.16 -5.67
N VAL A 449 -31.43 -15.84 -5.91
CA VAL A 449 -30.31 -15.27 -6.66
C VAL A 449 -30.75 -15.17 -8.12
N LYS A 450 -30.86 -13.94 -8.63
CA LYS A 450 -31.08 -13.70 -10.05
C LYS A 450 -29.73 -13.53 -10.71
N VAL A 451 -29.49 -14.29 -11.77
CA VAL A 451 -28.38 -14.04 -12.67
C VAL A 451 -28.71 -12.77 -13.45
N ASP A 452 -27.95 -11.72 -13.19
CA ASP A 452 -28.03 -10.45 -13.91
C ASP A 452 -27.08 -10.43 -15.12
N TYR A 453 -27.29 -9.51 -16.07
CA TYR A 453 -26.40 -9.33 -17.22
C TYR A 453 -24.97 -8.99 -16.79
N LEU A 454 -24.78 -8.32 -15.64
CA LEU A 454 -23.45 -8.10 -15.06
C LEU A 454 -22.74 -9.41 -14.73
N PHE A 455 -23.45 -10.38 -14.18
CA PHE A 455 -22.87 -11.67 -13.86
C PHE A 455 -22.58 -12.48 -15.12
N ALA A 456 -23.49 -12.47 -16.10
CA ALA A 456 -23.24 -13.07 -17.40
C ALA A 456 -22.01 -12.46 -18.08
N LEU A 457 -21.84 -11.14 -17.96
CA LEU A 457 -20.66 -10.42 -18.46
C LEU A 457 -19.38 -10.86 -17.72
N GLY A 458 -19.41 -10.95 -16.38
CA GLY A 458 -18.27 -11.47 -15.60
C GLY A 458 -17.91 -12.91 -15.99
N ALA A 459 -18.90 -13.79 -16.12
CA ALA A 459 -18.69 -15.17 -16.58
C ALA A 459 -18.14 -15.23 -18.00
N THR A 460 -18.59 -14.34 -18.89
CA THR A 460 -18.08 -14.24 -20.27
C THR A 460 -16.61 -13.82 -20.30
N ILE A 461 -16.21 -12.87 -19.44
CA ILE A 461 -14.81 -12.46 -19.34
C ILE A 461 -13.94 -13.62 -18.84
N VAL A 462 -14.38 -14.33 -17.81
CA VAL A 462 -13.63 -15.48 -17.27
C VAL A 462 -13.52 -16.62 -18.27
N LEU A 463 -14.60 -16.89 -19.02
CA LEU A 463 -14.55 -17.83 -20.13
C LEU A 463 -13.60 -17.33 -21.23
N GLY A 464 -13.61 -16.04 -21.55
CA GLY A 464 -12.68 -15.43 -22.48
C GLY A 464 -11.23 -15.53 -22.03
N THR A 465 -10.97 -15.39 -20.72
CA THR A 465 -9.65 -15.60 -20.10
C THR A 465 -9.21 -17.05 -20.30
N TYR A 466 -10.11 -18.01 -20.08
CA TYR A 466 -9.82 -19.43 -20.32
C TYR A 466 -9.55 -19.72 -21.81
N ILE A 467 -10.34 -19.16 -22.72
CA ILE A 467 -10.12 -19.29 -24.17
C ILE A 467 -8.76 -18.69 -24.56
N THR A 468 -8.40 -17.53 -23.99
CA THR A 468 -7.08 -16.90 -24.17
C THR A 468 -5.98 -17.85 -23.70
N TRP A 469 -6.14 -18.48 -22.54
CA TRP A 469 -5.23 -19.51 -22.06
C TRP A 469 -5.08 -20.67 -23.04
N ILE A 470 -6.18 -21.29 -23.49
CA ILE A 470 -6.13 -22.39 -24.48
C ILE A 470 -5.38 -21.96 -25.74
N TRP A 471 -5.63 -20.75 -26.23
CA TRP A 471 -5.05 -20.25 -27.47
C TRP A 471 -3.54 -19.99 -27.37
N PHE A 472 -3.08 -19.41 -26.26
CA PHE A 472 -1.68 -18.99 -26.10
C PHE A 472 -0.80 -20.00 -25.33
N SER A 473 -1.40 -20.95 -24.60
CA SER A 473 -0.70 -21.98 -23.82
C SER A 473 0.30 -22.82 -24.66
N PRO A 474 0.01 -23.23 -25.91
CA PRO A 474 0.98 -23.95 -26.75
C PRO A 474 2.25 -23.15 -27.08
N THR A 475 2.23 -21.84 -26.83
CA THR A 475 3.36 -20.94 -27.07
C THR A 475 3.87 -20.30 -25.78
N SER A 476 3.40 -20.73 -24.60
CA SER A 476 3.76 -20.10 -23.32
C SER A 476 5.26 -20.11 -23.08
N GLU A 477 5.95 -21.18 -23.47
CA GLU A 477 7.42 -21.32 -23.41
C GLU A 477 8.19 -20.30 -24.28
N LYS A 478 7.53 -19.68 -25.26
CA LYS A 478 8.09 -18.58 -26.06
C LYS A 478 7.76 -17.21 -25.50
N ASN A 479 6.85 -17.13 -24.53
CA ASN A 479 6.53 -15.86 -23.91
C ASN A 479 7.72 -15.41 -23.09
N MET A 480 8.11 -14.16 -23.31
CA MET A 480 9.10 -13.48 -22.50
C MET A 480 8.38 -12.37 -21.74
N ARG A 481 8.76 -12.18 -20.49
CA ARG A 481 8.32 -11.01 -19.72
C ARG A 481 9.49 -10.42 -18.99
N ILE A 482 9.43 -9.13 -18.75
CA ILE A 482 10.24 -8.49 -17.73
C ILE A 482 9.31 -8.13 -16.56
N GLY A 483 9.77 -8.45 -15.36
CA GLY A 483 9.02 -8.21 -14.13
C GLY A 483 9.93 -7.62 -13.07
N TYR A 484 9.30 -6.97 -12.09
CA TYR A 484 9.97 -6.61 -10.85
C TYR A 484 9.94 -7.82 -9.92
N GLY A 485 11.06 -8.16 -9.29
CA GLY A 485 11.07 -9.22 -8.29
C GLY A 485 12.20 -9.17 -7.28
N GLN A 486 12.40 -10.30 -6.58
CA GLN A 486 13.49 -10.44 -5.63
C GLN A 486 14.83 -10.20 -6.32
N PRO A 487 15.81 -9.57 -5.65
CA PRO A 487 17.12 -9.37 -6.24
C PRO A 487 17.71 -10.72 -6.65
N PHE A 488 18.20 -10.77 -7.87
CA PHE A 488 18.69 -11.98 -8.50
C PHE A 488 20.16 -12.27 -8.16
N VAL A 489 20.57 -13.52 -7.92
CA VAL A 489 21.99 -13.87 -7.70
C VAL A 489 22.36 -15.16 -8.46
N ASN A 490 23.44 -15.11 -9.25
CA ASN A 490 23.88 -16.20 -10.13
C ASN A 490 24.74 -17.27 -9.45
N TYR A 491 25.72 -16.86 -8.63
CA TYR A 491 26.84 -17.73 -8.24
C TYR A 491 26.92 -18.06 -6.75
N ASP A 492 26.34 -17.21 -5.90
CA ASP A 492 26.39 -17.36 -4.45
C ASP A 492 24.98 -17.40 -3.87
N CYS A 493 24.22 -18.45 -4.22
CA CYS A 493 22.91 -18.72 -3.65
C CYS A 493 23.01 -19.22 -2.20
N THR A 494 23.84 -18.53 -1.40
CA THR A 494 23.91 -18.70 0.04
C THR A 494 22.52 -18.57 0.62
N GLU A 495 22.26 -19.31 1.70
CA GLU A 495 20.98 -19.33 2.41
C GLU A 495 20.75 -18.02 3.19
N GLU A 496 20.97 -16.87 2.55
CA GLU A 496 20.51 -15.61 3.10
C GLU A 496 18.98 -15.66 3.11
N VAL A 497 18.46 -15.85 4.31
CA VAL A 497 17.05 -15.75 4.61
C VAL A 497 16.75 -14.37 5.18
N GLU A 498 15.63 -13.81 4.79
CA GLU A 498 15.09 -12.60 5.40
C GLU A 498 13.76 -12.92 6.10
N SER A 499 13.44 -12.14 7.12
CA SER A 499 12.15 -12.21 7.78
C SER A 499 11.05 -11.71 6.85
N SER A 500 10.01 -12.52 6.65
CA SER A 500 8.82 -12.17 5.87
C SER A 500 7.55 -12.20 6.72
N THR A 501 6.44 -11.68 6.19
CA THR A 501 5.13 -11.70 6.86
C THR A 501 5.21 -11.16 8.30
N TRP A 502 5.74 -9.95 8.47
CA TRP A 502 5.96 -9.31 9.78
C TRP A 502 6.87 -10.09 10.75
N GLY A 503 7.76 -10.92 10.21
CA GLY A 503 8.67 -11.76 10.98
C GLY A 503 8.07 -13.06 11.50
N LEU A 504 6.87 -13.43 11.03
CA LEU A 504 6.28 -14.72 11.31
C LEU A 504 6.91 -15.83 10.48
N LEU A 505 7.44 -15.49 9.30
CA LEU A 505 8.06 -16.43 8.38
C LEU A 505 9.45 -15.95 7.97
N SER A 506 10.14 -16.84 7.27
CA SER A 506 11.39 -16.56 6.60
C SER A 506 11.25 -16.96 5.14
N ARG A 507 11.91 -16.21 4.27
CA ARG A 507 12.04 -16.55 2.84
C ARG A 507 13.48 -16.34 2.39
N GLY A 508 13.85 -16.92 1.25
CA GLY A 508 15.11 -16.61 0.62
C GLY A 508 15.14 -15.14 0.21
N LYS A 509 16.23 -14.43 0.54
CA LYS A 509 16.40 -13.02 0.22
C LYS A 509 16.62 -12.79 -1.28
N PHE A 510 17.24 -13.76 -1.95
CA PHE A 510 17.61 -13.69 -3.35
C PHE A 510 16.94 -14.76 -4.18
N LEU A 511 16.69 -14.43 -5.45
CA LEU A 511 16.25 -15.38 -6.45
C LEU A 511 17.45 -16.11 -7.06
N CYS A 512 17.40 -17.44 -7.08
CA CYS A 512 18.49 -18.28 -7.56
C CYS A 512 18.06 -19.17 -8.75
N PRO A 513 18.66 -19.01 -9.95
CA PRO A 513 18.34 -19.83 -11.13
C PRO A 513 18.48 -21.32 -10.90
N GLN A 514 19.47 -21.72 -10.11
CA GLN A 514 19.78 -23.13 -9.89
C GLN A 514 18.67 -23.83 -9.10
N ARG A 515 17.96 -23.10 -8.23
CA ARG A 515 16.82 -23.62 -7.46
C ARG A 515 15.51 -23.58 -8.24
N MET A 516 15.35 -22.61 -9.13
CA MET A 516 14.12 -22.44 -9.91
C MET A 516 13.94 -23.43 -11.06
N ARG A 517 14.95 -24.22 -11.42
CA ARG A 517 14.76 -25.28 -12.43
C ARG A 517 13.76 -26.36 -11.98
N ASP A 518 13.59 -26.51 -10.68
CA ASP A 518 12.68 -27.48 -10.09
C ASP A 518 11.28 -26.90 -9.83
N ASP A 519 11.16 -25.57 -9.71
CA ASP A 519 9.91 -24.84 -9.47
C ASP A 519 9.37 -24.26 -10.80
N LEU A 520 8.40 -24.97 -11.35
CA LEU A 520 7.84 -24.87 -12.70
C LEU A 520 7.00 -23.60 -12.99
N SER A 521 7.34 -22.42 -12.44
CA SER A 521 6.55 -21.19 -12.64
C SER A 521 7.05 -20.31 -13.79
N PHE A 522 8.37 -20.23 -13.96
CA PHE A 522 9.05 -19.59 -15.09
C PHE A 522 10.49 -20.10 -15.18
N THR A 523 11.15 -19.89 -16.32
CA THR A 523 12.57 -20.25 -16.51
C THR A 523 13.37 -19.05 -17.03
N PHE A 524 14.68 -19.23 -17.18
CA PHE A 524 15.57 -18.31 -17.89
C PHE A 524 16.15 -18.92 -19.17
N ASP A 525 15.72 -20.13 -19.55
CA ASP A 525 16.32 -20.89 -20.65
C ASP A 525 16.18 -20.22 -22.03
N CYS A 526 15.18 -19.35 -22.20
CA CYS A 526 15.01 -18.58 -23.43
C CYS A 526 15.96 -17.37 -23.54
N LEU A 527 16.66 -17.01 -22.46
CA LEU A 527 17.56 -15.87 -22.44
C LEU A 527 18.98 -16.27 -22.88
N GLN A 528 19.63 -15.38 -23.62
CA GLN A 528 21.02 -15.57 -24.04
C GLN A 528 22.01 -15.47 -22.88
N SER A 529 21.66 -14.69 -21.85
CA SER A 529 22.44 -14.52 -20.64
C SER A 529 21.50 -14.42 -19.44
N LEU A 530 21.92 -14.98 -18.31
CA LEU A 530 21.20 -14.80 -17.06
C LEU A 530 21.15 -13.32 -16.67
N PRO A 531 20.13 -12.90 -15.88
CA PRO A 531 20.07 -11.57 -15.33
C PRO A 531 21.33 -11.17 -14.55
N LEU A 532 21.57 -9.86 -14.46
CA LEU A 532 22.69 -9.34 -13.67
C LEU A 532 22.45 -9.60 -12.17
N ASP A 533 23.53 -9.86 -11.44
CA ASP A 533 23.46 -9.99 -9.99
C ASP A 533 22.89 -8.72 -9.35
N TYR A 534 22.04 -8.92 -8.34
CA TYR A 534 21.26 -7.94 -7.60
C TYR A 534 20.27 -7.13 -8.45
N SER A 535 19.96 -7.57 -9.68
CA SER A 535 18.89 -6.96 -10.46
C SER A 535 17.52 -7.29 -9.87
N ASN A 536 16.70 -6.27 -9.66
CA ASN A 536 15.29 -6.42 -9.27
C ASN A 536 14.35 -6.41 -10.48
N TRP A 537 14.88 -6.04 -11.65
CA TRP A 537 14.15 -6.03 -12.91
C TRP A 537 14.87 -6.95 -13.89
N TYR A 538 14.21 -8.03 -14.29
CA TYR A 538 14.82 -9.01 -15.17
C TYR A 538 13.81 -9.71 -16.05
N TRP A 539 14.30 -10.22 -17.17
CA TRP A 539 13.51 -11.05 -18.06
C TRP A 539 13.32 -12.45 -17.49
N THR A 540 12.17 -13.04 -17.76
CA THR A 540 11.83 -14.44 -17.46
C THR A 540 11.10 -15.02 -18.66
N CYS A 541 11.17 -16.33 -18.77
CA CYS A 541 10.61 -17.13 -19.85
C CYS A 541 9.46 -17.97 -19.32
N GLY A 542 8.42 -18.15 -20.12
CA GLY A 542 7.32 -19.01 -19.73
C GLY A 542 7.74 -20.46 -19.68
N VAL A 543 6.96 -21.24 -18.95
CA VAL A 543 7.06 -22.69 -18.94
C VAL A 543 5.79 -23.27 -19.54
N ARG A 544 5.91 -24.48 -20.08
CA ARG A 544 4.75 -25.21 -20.55
C ARG A 544 3.90 -25.62 -19.35
N ALA A 545 2.59 -25.37 -19.43
CA ALA A 545 1.67 -25.84 -18.41
C ALA A 545 1.79 -27.38 -18.26
N PRO A 546 1.87 -27.91 -17.02
CA PRO A 546 1.91 -29.35 -16.80
C PRO A 546 0.70 -30.06 -17.38
N ASP A 547 0.89 -31.34 -17.70
CA ASP A 547 -0.23 -32.21 -18.04
C ASP A 547 -1.25 -32.25 -16.88
N GLY A 548 -2.54 -32.18 -17.22
CA GLY A 548 -3.64 -32.20 -16.24
C GLY A 548 -4.09 -30.82 -15.71
N VAL A 549 -3.42 -29.71 -16.04
CA VAL A 549 -3.93 -28.36 -15.69
C VAL A 549 -5.32 -28.12 -16.29
N THR A 550 -5.54 -28.56 -17.53
CA THR A 550 -6.86 -28.48 -18.18
C THR A 550 -7.93 -29.23 -17.38
N ASP A 551 -7.62 -30.42 -16.84
CA ASP A 551 -8.56 -31.21 -16.05
C ASP A 551 -8.96 -30.48 -14.76
N VAL A 552 -8.00 -29.79 -14.12
CA VAL A 552 -8.27 -28.96 -12.93
C VAL A 552 -9.15 -27.77 -13.29
N ILE A 553 -8.86 -27.08 -14.40
CA ILE A 553 -9.67 -25.96 -14.88
C ILE A 553 -11.10 -26.42 -15.19
N ASP A 554 -11.26 -27.53 -15.91
CA ASP A 554 -12.56 -28.10 -16.26
C ASP A 554 -13.33 -28.51 -15.00
N TYR A 555 -12.65 -29.10 -14.02
CA TYR A 555 -13.24 -29.40 -12.71
C TYR A 555 -13.72 -28.13 -11.99
N LEU A 556 -12.90 -27.06 -11.94
CA LEU A 556 -13.27 -25.80 -11.29
C LEU A 556 -14.42 -25.09 -12.01
N LEU A 557 -14.44 -25.13 -13.33
CA LEU A 557 -15.55 -24.61 -14.14
C LEU A 557 -16.84 -25.39 -13.85
N LEU A 558 -16.79 -26.73 -13.89
CA LEU A 558 -17.92 -27.59 -13.59
C LEU A 558 -18.43 -27.36 -12.17
N ARG A 559 -17.53 -27.32 -11.19
CA ARG A 559 -17.82 -27.04 -9.77
C ARG A 559 -18.57 -25.72 -9.62
N SER A 560 -18.12 -24.67 -10.30
CA SER A 560 -18.74 -23.35 -10.26
C SER A 560 -20.14 -23.38 -10.83
N VAL A 561 -20.31 -23.98 -12.02
CA VAL A 561 -21.62 -24.12 -12.67
C VAL A 561 -22.58 -24.91 -11.78
N VAL A 562 -22.15 -26.05 -11.23
CA VAL A 562 -22.96 -26.90 -10.34
C VAL A 562 -23.35 -26.14 -9.08
N GLY A 563 -22.42 -25.43 -8.44
CA GLY A 563 -22.69 -24.62 -7.25
C GLY A 563 -23.77 -23.55 -7.48
N PHE A 564 -23.68 -22.81 -8.59
CA PHE A 564 -24.69 -21.82 -8.95
C PHE A 564 -26.05 -22.42 -9.28
N VAL A 565 -26.07 -23.54 -10.03
CA VAL A 565 -27.31 -24.25 -10.35
C VAL A 565 -27.97 -24.77 -9.08
N PHE A 566 -27.20 -25.36 -8.16
CA PHE A 566 -27.69 -25.85 -6.87
C PHE A 566 -28.35 -24.73 -6.04
N LEU A 567 -27.65 -23.60 -5.84
CA LEU A 567 -28.20 -22.46 -5.10
C LEU A 567 -29.50 -21.94 -5.72
N ARG A 568 -29.61 -21.93 -7.05
CA ARG A 568 -30.82 -21.53 -7.78
C ARG A 568 -31.97 -22.52 -7.59
N ILE A 569 -31.71 -23.82 -7.63
CA ILE A 569 -32.73 -24.87 -7.44
C ILE A 569 -33.26 -24.80 -6.01
N VAL A 570 -32.39 -24.76 -5.00
CA VAL A 570 -32.79 -24.68 -3.59
C VAL A 570 -33.63 -23.42 -3.35
N GLY A 571 -33.20 -22.26 -3.84
CA GLY A 571 -33.95 -21.02 -3.71
C GLY A 571 -35.34 -21.08 -4.35
N ARG A 572 -35.52 -21.81 -5.46
CA ARG A 572 -36.83 -22.03 -6.09
C ARG A 572 -37.71 -22.98 -5.27
N LEU A 573 -37.16 -24.11 -4.80
CA LEU A 573 -37.92 -25.09 -4.03
C LEU A 573 -38.46 -24.52 -2.72
N VAL A 574 -37.65 -23.70 -2.03
CA VAL A 574 -38.07 -23.03 -0.80
C VAL A 574 -39.18 -22.01 -1.07
N LYS A 575 -39.08 -21.25 -2.17
CA LYS A 575 -40.10 -20.28 -2.56
C LYS A 575 -41.45 -20.94 -2.84
N VAL A 576 -41.45 -22.07 -3.56
CA VAL A 576 -42.67 -22.84 -3.87
C VAL A 576 -43.32 -23.42 -2.60
N LYS A 577 -42.55 -23.75 -1.56
CA LYS A 577 -43.10 -24.24 -0.29
C LYS A 577 -43.70 -23.14 0.59
N ALA A 578 -43.26 -21.89 0.40
CA ALA A 578 -43.72 -20.74 1.17
C ALA A 578 -44.97 -20.06 0.56
N GLU A 579 -45.18 -20.23 -0.75
CA GLU A 579 -46.41 -19.87 -1.48
C GLU A 579 -47.47 -20.97 -1.34
#